data_AF-X0Y9S9-F1
#
_entry.id   AF-X0Y9S9-F1
#
_cell.length_a   1.000
_cell.length_b   1.000
_cell.length_c   1.000
_cell.angle_alpha   90.00
_cell.angle_beta   90.00
_cell.angle_gamma   90.00
#
_symmetry.space_group_name_H-M   'P 1'
#
loop_
_entity.id
_entity.type
_entity.pdbx_description
1 polymer ?
#
loop_
_entity_poly.entity_id
_entity_poly.type
_entity_poly.pdbx_seq_one_letter_code
_entity_poly.pdbx_strand_id
1 'polypeptide(L)'
;LDIYVYDSVQAMQAAVPDSGQYWIAGHADPIQDVVWVTLPPGPDQRLEMERQIPHEFMHAALNYTDSHAYSNFPVWFNEGMASLVELYPNPEYANLTKNAFEAGALIPMADLCQSFPSDPPQALLAYAQSASFTGFLYEEFGIQGFNRMMAAYASGLSCEQGIEEALDSNLESLEESWQSSSFAGVTLGIAFREMLPWLLLLVVVLAVPLVMVAVVIKKRPVKDEYE
;
A
#
# COMPACT_ATOMS: atom_id res chain seq x y z
N LEU A 1 -22.22 -16.18 -12.43
CA LEU A 1 -21.45 -14.94 -12.59
C LEU A 1 -21.77 -14.32 -13.94
N ASP A 2 -22.54 -13.25 -13.91
CA ASP A 2 -22.83 -12.40 -15.06
C ASP A 2 -21.98 -11.13 -14.99
N ILE A 3 -21.36 -10.75 -16.12
CA ILE A 3 -20.51 -9.56 -16.21
C ILE A 3 -21.18 -8.56 -17.16
N TYR A 4 -21.56 -7.40 -16.64
CA TYR A 4 -22.11 -6.28 -17.40
C TYR A 4 -21.03 -5.23 -17.65
N VAL A 5 -20.85 -4.88 -18.92
CA VAL A 5 -19.80 -3.96 -19.37
C VAL A 5 -20.43 -2.67 -19.88
N TYR A 6 -19.94 -1.54 -19.37
CA TYR A 6 -20.37 -0.19 -19.76
C TYR A 6 -19.21 0.58 -20.39
N ASP A 7 -19.53 1.52 -21.29
CA ASP A 7 -18.55 2.38 -21.95
C ASP A 7 -18.13 3.60 -21.10
N SER A 8 -18.82 3.84 -19.98
CA SER A 8 -18.60 4.99 -19.11
C SER A 8 -19.13 4.72 -17.70
N VAL A 9 -18.50 5.37 -16.72
CA VAL A 9 -18.91 5.30 -15.30
C VAL A 9 -20.34 5.81 -15.14
N GLN A 10 -20.73 6.85 -15.87
CA GLN A 10 -22.09 7.41 -15.82
C GLN A 10 -23.14 6.41 -16.32
N ALA A 11 -22.85 5.69 -17.41
CA ALA A 11 -23.76 4.66 -17.93
C ALA A 11 -23.90 3.49 -16.95
N MET A 12 -22.80 3.05 -16.32
CA MET A 12 -22.84 2.02 -15.29
C MET A 12 -23.68 2.46 -14.10
N GLN A 13 -23.43 3.66 -13.57
CA GLN A 13 -24.14 4.21 -12.41
C GLN A 13 -25.64 4.35 -12.64
N ALA A 14 -26.07 4.66 -13.86
CA ALA A 14 -27.48 4.72 -14.21
C ALA A 14 -28.18 3.34 -14.15
N ALA A 15 -27.41 2.25 -14.22
CA ALA A 15 -27.90 0.88 -14.26
C ALA A 15 -27.68 0.09 -12.97
N VAL A 16 -26.74 0.51 -12.10
CA VAL A 16 -26.45 -0.15 -10.82
C VAL A 16 -27.36 0.40 -9.72
N PRO A 17 -28.18 -0.45 -9.05
CA PRO A 17 -29.01 -0.02 -7.92
C PRO A 17 -28.14 0.37 -6.71
N ASP A 18 -28.40 1.55 -6.12
CA ASP A 18 -27.92 2.01 -4.79
C ASP A 18 -26.53 1.50 -4.34
N SER A 19 -25.47 1.69 -5.14
CA SER A 19 -24.12 1.22 -4.77
C SER A 19 -23.41 2.06 -3.69
N GLY A 20 -23.96 3.22 -3.30
CA GLY A 20 -23.43 4.08 -2.23
C GLY A 20 -22.04 4.70 -2.48
N GLN A 21 -21.29 4.24 -3.48
CA GLN A 21 -19.92 4.66 -3.79
C GLN A 21 -19.84 5.12 -5.26
N TYR A 22 -20.24 6.37 -5.51
CA TYR A 22 -20.39 6.97 -6.85
C TYR A 22 -19.08 7.26 -7.60
N TRP A 23 -17.96 6.66 -7.21
CA TRP A 23 -16.63 6.95 -7.77
C TRP A 23 -15.88 5.68 -8.23
N ILE A 24 -16.42 4.49 -7.99
CA ILE A 24 -15.74 3.23 -8.32
C ILE A 24 -16.04 2.85 -9.78
N ALA A 25 -14.99 2.50 -10.53
CA ALA A 25 -15.05 2.12 -11.95
C ALA A 25 -15.57 0.68 -12.18
N GLY A 26 -15.56 -0.15 -11.15
CA GLY A 26 -16.14 -1.49 -11.10
C GLY A 26 -16.94 -1.69 -9.82
N HIS A 27 -17.83 -2.67 -9.81
CA HIS A 27 -18.57 -3.07 -8.62
C HIS A 27 -19.00 -4.53 -8.78
N ALA A 28 -18.79 -5.34 -7.74
CA ALA A 28 -19.40 -6.64 -7.61
C ALA A 28 -20.59 -6.57 -6.63
N ASP A 29 -21.70 -7.22 -7.00
CA ASP A 29 -22.69 -7.73 -6.05
C ASP A 29 -22.51 -9.25 -5.99
N PRO A 30 -21.69 -9.74 -5.04
CA PRO A 30 -21.39 -11.16 -4.97
C PRO A 30 -22.60 -12.00 -4.56
N ILE A 31 -23.59 -11.42 -3.87
CA ILE A 31 -24.82 -12.13 -3.46
C ILE A 31 -25.67 -12.45 -4.70
N GLN A 32 -25.68 -11.56 -5.69
CA GLN A 32 -26.41 -11.75 -6.94
C GLN A 32 -25.59 -12.44 -8.03
N ASP A 33 -24.32 -12.79 -7.77
CA ASP A 33 -23.37 -13.26 -8.78
C ASP A 33 -23.25 -12.30 -9.97
N VAL A 34 -23.30 -11.00 -9.73
CA VAL A 34 -23.23 -9.95 -10.76
C VAL A 34 -22.00 -9.08 -10.57
N VAL A 35 -21.33 -8.78 -11.67
CA VAL A 35 -20.22 -7.82 -11.74
C VAL A 35 -20.53 -6.77 -12.79
N TRP A 36 -20.33 -5.50 -12.44
CA TRP A 36 -20.36 -4.36 -13.35
C TRP A 36 -18.95 -3.80 -13.50
N VAL A 37 -18.52 -3.56 -14.74
CA VAL A 37 -17.23 -2.92 -15.03
C VAL A 37 -17.39 -1.83 -16.08
N THR A 38 -16.51 -0.84 -16.03
CA THR A 38 -16.46 0.24 -17.02
C THR A 38 -15.24 0.08 -17.89
N LEU A 39 -15.45 -0.15 -19.18
CA LEU A 39 -14.39 -0.32 -20.18
C LEU A 39 -14.52 0.75 -21.28
N PRO A 40 -14.15 2.01 -20.98
CA PRO A 40 -14.21 3.08 -21.97
C PRO A 40 -13.43 2.73 -23.23
N PRO A 41 -13.98 2.98 -24.43
CA PRO A 41 -13.27 2.73 -25.67
C PRO A 41 -12.05 3.65 -25.75
N GLY A 42 -10.89 3.06 -26.04
CA GLY A 42 -9.63 3.81 -26.08
C GLY A 42 -8.41 2.90 -26.00
N PRO A 43 -7.20 3.48 -26.02
CA PRO A 43 -5.95 2.73 -25.93
C PRO A 43 -5.83 1.93 -24.63
N ASP A 44 -6.43 2.42 -23.54
CA ASP A 44 -6.32 1.82 -22.21
C ASP A 44 -7.41 0.79 -21.92
N GLN A 45 -8.39 0.60 -22.82
CA GLN A 45 -9.53 -0.30 -22.60
C GLN A 45 -9.10 -1.73 -22.20
N ARG A 46 -8.03 -2.23 -22.83
CA ARG A 46 -7.49 -3.55 -22.53
C ARG A 46 -6.87 -3.60 -21.13
N LEU A 47 -6.14 -2.57 -20.73
CA LEU A 47 -5.52 -2.48 -19.41
C LEU A 47 -6.60 -2.41 -18.33
N GLU A 48 -7.64 -1.61 -18.56
CA GLU A 48 -8.81 -1.53 -17.68
C GLU A 48 -9.55 -2.87 -17.57
N MET A 49 -9.67 -3.61 -18.67
CA MET A 49 -10.25 -4.96 -18.68
C MET A 49 -9.40 -5.96 -17.87
N GLU A 50 -8.09 -5.94 -18.08
CA GLU A 50 -7.11 -6.79 -17.38
C GLU A 50 -6.93 -6.41 -15.90
N ARG A 51 -7.40 -5.22 -15.49
CA ARG A 51 -7.45 -4.75 -14.11
C ARG A 51 -8.79 -5.07 -13.43
N GLN A 52 -9.88 -4.53 -13.96
CA GLN A 52 -11.20 -4.55 -13.30
C GLN A 52 -11.83 -5.94 -13.29
N ILE A 53 -11.76 -6.70 -14.39
CA ILE A 53 -12.46 -8.00 -14.44
C ILE A 53 -11.87 -8.99 -13.42
N PRO A 54 -10.54 -9.20 -13.32
CA PRO A 54 -9.99 -10.07 -12.30
C PRO A 54 -10.30 -9.60 -10.87
N HIS A 55 -10.26 -8.28 -10.64
CA HIS A 55 -10.58 -7.68 -9.35
C HIS A 55 -11.99 -8.06 -8.90
N GLU A 56 -13.00 -7.74 -9.72
CA GLU A 56 -14.40 -8.03 -9.39
C GLU A 56 -14.71 -9.53 -9.40
N PHE A 57 -14.00 -10.31 -10.22
CA PHE A 57 -14.10 -11.78 -10.20
C PHE A 57 -13.63 -12.35 -8.86
N MET A 58 -12.59 -11.78 -8.23
CA MET A 58 -12.12 -12.22 -6.91
C MET A 58 -13.20 -12.04 -5.85
N HIS A 59 -13.90 -10.91 -5.84
CA HIS A 59 -15.03 -10.67 -4.94
C HIS A 59 -16.11 -11.75 -5.08
N ALA A 60 -16.49 -12.08 -6.33
CA ALA A 60 -17.44 -13.16 -6.60
C ALA A 60 -16.91 -14.54 -6.17
N ALA A 61 -15.63 -14.84 -6.44
CA ALA A 61 -15.02 -16.12 -6.11
C ALA A 61 -14.94 -16.34 -4.59
N LEU A 62 -14.60 -15.31 -3.83
CA LEU A 62 -14.56 -15.36 -2.37
C LEU A 62 -15.96 -15.60 -1.79
N ASN A 63 -16.97 -14.87 -2.28
CA ASN A 63 -18.35 -15.07 -1.84
C ASN A 63 -18.91 -16.45 -2.20
N TYR A 64 -18.60 -16.95 -3.40
CA TYR A 64 -18.98 -18.30 -3.81
C TYR A 64 -18.36 -19.37 -2.91
N THR A 65 -17.12 -19.14 -2.44
CA THR A 65 -16.43 -20.08 -1.55
C THR A 65 -17.09 -20.13 -0.19
N ASP A 66 -17.35 -18.97 0.43
CA ASP A 66 -18.08 -18.86 1.69
C ASP A 66 -18.64 -17.44 1.85
N SER A 67 -19.92 -17.27 1.56
CA SER A 67 -20.61 -15.96 1.67
C SER A 67 -20.66 -15.40 3.09
N HIS A 68 -20.68 -16.26 4.12
CA HIS A 68 -20.63 -15.79 5.50
C HIS A 68 -19.23 -15.27 5.82
N ALA A 69 -18.19 -15.99 5.41
CA ALA A 69 -16.81 -15.53 5.54
C ALA A 69 -16.56 -14.22 4.80
N TYR A 70 -17.06 -14.09 3.57
CA TYR A 70 -16.92 -12.88 2.76
C TYR A 70 -17.43 -11.63 3.49
N SER A 71 -18.59 -11.73 4.14
CA SER A 71 -19.15 -10.61 4.93
C SER A 71 -18.37 -10.27 6.20
N ASN A 72 -17.51 -11.18 6.68
CA ASN A 72 -16.69 -10.99 7.89
C ASN A 72 -15.27 -10.54 7.57
N PHE A 73 -14.86 -10.52 6.30
CA PHE A 73 -13.52 -10.05 5.93
C PHE A 73 -13.36 -8.57 6.23
N PRO A 74 -12.22 -8.15 6.80
CA PRO A 74 -11.86 -6.74 6.84
C PRO A 74 -11.83 -6.16 5.43
N VAL A 75 -12.31 -4.92 5.26
CA VAL A 75 -12.41 -4.27 3.95
C VAL A 75 -11.03 -4.23 3.27
N TRP A 76 -9.96 -3.87 4.00
CA TRP A 76 -8.61 -3.89 3.44
C TRP A 76 -8.18 -5.27 2.92
N PHE A 77 -8.59 -6.36 3.57
CA PHE A 77 -8.20 -7.71 3.18
C PHE A 77 -8.96 -8.14 1.93
N ASN A 78 -10.26 -7.85 1.89
CA ASN A 78 -11.11 -8.13 0.74
C ASN A 78 -10.62 -7.39 -0.52
N GLU A 79 -10.41 -6.08 -0.41
CA GLU A 79 -9.95 -5.24 -1.52
C GLU A 79 -8.50 -5.53 -1.90
N GLY A 80 -7.66 -5.86 -0.92
CA GLY A 80 -6.28 -6.29 -1.15
C GLY A 80 -6.20 -7.61 -1.92
N MET A 81 -7.01 -8.61 -1.55
CA MET A 81 -7.10 -9.88 -2.27
C MET A 81 -7.57 -9.67 -3.71
N ALA A 82 -8.57 -8.82 -3.93
CA ALA A 82 -9.04 -8.46 -5.26
C ALA A 82 -7.94 -7.76 -6.08
N SER A 83 -7.17 -6.88 -5.44
CA SER A 83 -6.03 -6.20 -6.08
C SER A 83 -4.88 -7.15 -6.44
N LEU A 84 -4.65 -8.23 -5.67
CA LEU A 84 -3.57 -9.19 -5.94
C LEU A 84 -3.74 -9.98 -7.23
N VAL A 85 -4.97 -10.13 -7.71
CA VAL A 85 -5.25 -10.88 -8.94
C VAL A 85 -5.35 -9.99 -10.18
N GLU A 86 -5.21 -8.66 -10.02
CA GLU A 86 -5.14 -7.73 -11.13
C GLU A 86 -3.91 -8.04 -12.00
N LEU A 87 -4.13 -8.27 -13.30
CA LEU A 87 -3.03 -8.52 -14.24
C LEU A 87 -2.28 -7.23 -14.56
N TYR A 88 -2.98 -6.11 -14.52
CA TYR A 88 -2.42 -4.78 -14.68
C TYR A 88 -2.86 -3.87 -13.52
N PRO A 89 -2.15 -3.91 -12.38
CA PRO A 89 -2.48 -3.09 -11.23
C PRO A 89 -2.41 -1.60 -11.54
N ASN A 90 -3.14 -0.79 -10.78
CA ASN A 90 -3.09 0.67 -10.94
C ASN A 90 -1.65 1.19 -10.73
N PRO A 91 -1.02 1.81 -11.75
CA PRO A 91 0.38 2.25 -11.69
C PRO A 91 0.62 3.39 -10.68
N GLU A 92 -0.44 4.08 -10.23
CA GLU A 92 -0.33 5.15 -9.25
C GLU A 92 -0.14 4.64 -7.82
N TYR A 93 -0.56 3.41 -7.51
CA TYR A 93 -0.60 2.89 -6.14
C TYR A 93 0.76 2.95 -5.44
N ALA A 94 1.83 2.52 -6.11
CA ALA A 94 3.17 2.52 -5.54
C ALA A 94 3.67 3.95 -5.22
N ASN A 95 3.32 4.94 -6.05
CA ASN A 95 3.70 6.33 -5.81
C ASN A 95 2.84 6.96 -4.71
N LEU A 96 1.54 6.63 -4.66
CA LEU A 96 0.62 7.11 -3.64
C LEU A 96 1.02 6.64 -2.25
N THR A 97 1.25 5.34 -2.05
CA THR A 97 1.67 4.79 -0.75
C THR A 97 3.03 5.31 -0.33
N LYS A 98 3.99 5.40 -1.26
CA LYS A 98 5.30 5.99 -1.01
C LYS A 98 5.19 7.44 -0.53
N ASN A 99 4.45 8.29 -1.24
CA ASN A 99 4.29 9.69 -0.88
C ASN A 99 3.57 9.86 0.46
N ALA A 100 2.56 9.03 0.73
CA ALA A 100 1.87 9.01 2.01
C ALA A 100 2.80 8.60 3.16
N PHE A 101 3.67 7.60 2.96
CA PHE A 101 4.69 7.23 3.92
C PHE A 101 5.68 8.38 4.19
N GLU A 102 6.21 9.01 3.15
CA GLU A 102 7.11 10.17 3.29
C GLU A 102 6.46 11.34 4.05
N ALA A 103 5.15 11.54 3.89
CA ALA A 103 4.39 12.60 4.54
C ALA A 103 3.89 12.23 5.95
N GLY A 104 4.10 10.99 6.42
CA GLY A 104 3.50 10.49 7.67
C GLY A 104 1.97 10.45 7.63
N ALA A 105 1.42 10.16 6.46
CA ALA A 105 0.00 10.23 6.14
C ALA A 105 -0.59 8.87 5.72
N LEU A 106 0.10 7.76 5.99
CA LEU A 106 -0.49 6.43 5.86
C LEU A 106 -1.69 6.30 6.81
N ILE A 107 -2.74 5.66 6.34
CA ILE A 107 -3.92 5.34 7.14
C ILE A 107 -3.60 4.10 7.98
N PRO A 108 -3.79 4.11 9.31
CA PRO A 108 -3.62 2.90 10.13
C PRO A 108 -4.45 1.73 9.60
N MET A 109 -3.90 0.53 9.54
CA MET A 109 -4.62 -0.62 8.95
C MET A 109 -5.89 -0.98 9.73
N ALA A 110 -5.90 -0.74 11.04
CA ALA A 110 -7.08 -0.90 11.89
C ALA A 110 -8.27 -0.02 11.44
N ASP A 111 -7.98 1.19 10.96
CA ASP A 111 -9.00 2.13 10.47
C ASP A 111 -9.61 1.68 9.12
N LEU A 112 -8.92 0.79 8.40
CA LEU A 112 -9.36 0.23 7.11
C LEU A 112 -10.10 -1.11 7.25
N CYS A 113 -10.38 -1.57 8.48
CA CYS A 113 -11.03 -2.84 8.71
C CYS A 113 -12.54 -2.81 8.37
N GLN A 114 -13.24 -1.73 8.72
CA GLN A 114 -14.71 -1.66 8.62
C GLN A 114 -15.22 -0.92 7.38
N SER A 115 -14.49 0.11 6.93
CA SER A 115 -14.87 0.93 5.79
C SER A 115 -13.69 1.74 5.30
N PHE A 116 -13.67 2.07 4.01
CA PHE A 116 -12.73 3.06 3.49
C PHE A 116 -13.24 4.50 3.64
N PRO A 117 -12.34 5.49 3.66
CA PRO A 117 -12.72 6.90 3.67
C PRO A 117 -13.65 7.26 2.50
N SER A 118 -14.60 8.16 2.73
CA SER A 118 -15.51 8.64 1.67
C SER A 118 -14.90 9.71 0.76
N ASP A 119 -13.80 10.34 1.20
CA ASP A 119 -13.06 11.32 0.39
C ASP A 119 -12.27 10.59 -0.71
N PRO A 120 -12.48 10.88 -2.01
CA PRO A 120 -11.92 10.05 -3.08
C PRO A 120 -10.40 9.90 -3.07
N PRO A 121 -9.59 10.95 -2.82
CA PRO A 121 -8.14 10.79 -2.66
C PRO A 121 -7.74 9.86 -1.51
N GLN A 122 -8.41 9.96 -0.36
CA GLN A 122 -8.16 9.09 0.79
C GLN A 122 -8.62 7.66 0.54
N ALA A 123 -9.73 7.48 -0.18
CA ALA A 123 -10.21 6.18 -0.59
C ALA A 123 -9.23 5.50 -1.54
N LEU A 124 -8.72 6.22 -2.55
CA LEU A 124 -7.69 5.71 -3.45
C LEU A 124 -6.42 5.29 -2.71
N LEU A 125 -6.01 6.06 -1.69
CA LEU A 125 -4.90 5.69 -0.80
C LEU A 125 -5.23 4.41 0.00
N ALA A 126 -6.45 4.25 0.52
CA ALA A 126 -6.87 3.04 1.22
C ALA A 126 -6.80 1.79 0.33
N TYR A 127 -7.25 1.88 -0.94
CA TYR A 127 -7.08 0.80 -1.92
C TYR A 127 -5.60 0.49 -2.17
N ALA A 128 -4.79 1.52 -2.40
CA ALA A 128 -3.35 1.37 -2.66
C ALA A 128 -2.60 0.73 -1.46
N GLN A 129 -2.92 1.16 -0.24
CA GLN A 129 -2.37 0.58 0.99
C GLN A 129 -2.82 -0.87 1.18
N SER A 130 -4.10 -1.16 0.96
CA SER A 130 -4.66 -2.50 1.08
C SER A 130 -4.00 -3.49 0.11
N ALA A 131 -3.77 -3.07 -1.13
CA ALA A 131 -3.03 -3.85 -2.13
C ALA A 131 -1.57 -4.10 -1.68
N SER A 132 -0.87 -3.05 -1.23
CA SER A 132 0.53 -3.16 -0.79
C SER A 132 0.69 -4.02 0.46
N PHE A 133 -0.14 -3.81 1.47
CA PHE A 133 -0.09 -4.56 2.73
C PHE A 133 -0.45 -6.04 2.51
N THR A 134 -1.52 -6.31 1.76
CA THR A 134 -1.91 -7.69 1.43
C THR A 134 -0.84 -8.39 0.58
N GLY A 135 -0.17 -7.67 -0.33
CA GLY A 135 0.99 -8.18 -1.06
C GLY A 135 2.14 -8.58 -0.15
N PHE A 136 2.50 -7.72 0.82
CA PHE A 136 3.50 -8.05 1.83
C PHE A 136 3.13 -9.29 2.65
N LEU A 137 1.88 -9.39 3.11
CA LEU A 137 1.42 -10.58 3.83
C LEU A 137 1.49 -11.84 2.96
N TYR A 138 1.17 -11.72 1.67
CA TYR A 138 1.26 -12.85 0.75
C TYR A 138 2.71 -13.28 0.51
N GLU A 139 3.64 -12.34 0.39
CA GLU A 139 5.08 -12.64 0.27
C GLU A 139 5.62 -13.34 1.52
N GLU A 140 5.20 -12.91 2.72
CA GLU A 140 5.68 -13.46 4.00
C GLU A 140 5.04 -14.81 4.35
N PHE A 141 3.72 -14.94 4.21
CA PHE A 141 2.96 -16.09 4.72
C PHE A 141 2.42 -17.03 3.63
N GLY A 142 2.45 -16.58 2.37
CA GLY A 142 1.96 -17.32 1.21
C GLY A 142 0.49 -17.74 1.30
N ILE A 143 0.11 -18.66 0.43
CA ILE A 143 -1.26 -19.19 0.35
C ILE A 143 -1.72 -19.86 1.66
N GLN A 144 -0.80 -20.47 2.41
CA GLN A 144 -1.16 -21.13 3.67
C GLN A 144 -1.59 -20.10 4.73
N GLY A 145 -0.90 -18.96 4.83
CA GLY A 145 -1.31 -17.86 5.70
C GLY A 145 -2.68 -17.32 5.31
N PHE A 146 -2.91 -17.11 4.03
CA PHE A 146 -4.20 -16.60 3.52
C PHE A 146 -5.34 -17.58 3.80
N ASN A 147 -5.12 -18.88 3.65
CA ASN A 147 -6.13 -19.89 4.01
C ASN A 147 -6.46 -19.84 5.51
N ARG A 148 -5.46 -19.62 6.38
CA ARG A 148 -5.71 -19.43 7.82
C ARG A 148 -6.47 -18.13 8.11
N MET A 149 -6.12 -17.03 7.45
CA MET A 149 -6.82 -15.75 7.59
C MET A 149 -8.28 -15.87 7.16
N MET A 150 -8.54 -16.45 5.99
CA MET A 150 -9.90 -16.70 5.51
C MET A 150 -10.69 -17.55 6.50
N ALA A 151 -10.11 -18.63 7.04
CA ALA A 151 -10.76 -19.48 8.03
C ALA A 151 -11.02 -18.74 9.37
N ALA A 152 -10.07 -17.92 9.82
CA ALA A 152 -10.18 -17.12 11.04
C ALA A 152 -11.35 -16.12 10.93
N TYR A 153 -11.42 -15.36 9.85
CA TYR A 153 -12.54 -14.43 9.63
C TYR A 153 -13.87 -15.15 9.34
N ALA A 154 -13.85 -16.32 8.68
CA ALA A 154 -15.04 -17.15 8.51
C ALA A 154 -15.69 -17.53 9.84
N SER A 155 -14.89 -17.68 10.90
CA SER A 155 -15.36 -17.97 12.25
C SER A 155 -15.94 -16.76 13.01
N GLY A 156 -15.94 -15.57 12.39
CA GLY A 156 -16.49 -14.33 12.94
C GLY A 156 -15.52 -13.57 13.86
N LEU A 157 -14.22 -13.85 13.77
CA LEU A 157 -13.20 -13.07 14.49
C LEU A 157 -13.14 -11.64 13.93
N SER A 158 -12.84 -10.67 14.82
CA SER A 158 -12.58 -9.29 14.42
C SER A 158 -11.31 -9.18 13.57
N CYS A 159 -11.08 -7.98 13.00
CA CYS A 159 -9.94 -7.69 12.13
C CYS A 159 -8.60 -8.06 12.77
N GLU A 160 -8.36 -7.60 13.98
CA GLU A 160 -7.12 -7.83 14.73
C GLU A 160 -7.04 -9.28 15.22
N GLN A 161 -8.14 -9.83 15.75
CA GLN A 161 -8.18 -11.21 16.24
C GLN A 161 -7.95 -12.23 15.13
N GLY A 162 -8.45 -11.97 13.91
CA GLY A 162 -8.25 -12.86 12.79
C GLY A 162 -6.79 -12.90 12.33
N ILE A 163 -6.08 -11.78 12.41
CA ILE A 163 -4.63 -11.72 12.20
C ILE A 163 -3.89 -12.49 13.30
N GLU A 164 -4.23 -12.25 14.56
CA GLU A 164 -3.61 -12.93 15.71
C GLU A 164 -3.75 -14.45 15.62
N GLU A 165 -4.96 -14.95 15.37
CA GLU A 165 -5.23 -16.38 15.23
C GLU A 165 -4.55 -16.99 13.99
N ALA A 166 -4.55 -16.27 12.85
CA ALA A 166 -4.08 -16.84 11.60
C ALA A 166 -2.56 -16.79 11.43
N LEU A 167 -1.91 -15.75 11.94
CA LEU A 167 -0.51 -15.42 11.62
C LEU A 167 0.40 -15.41 12.86
N ASP A 168 -0.13 -15.70 14.06
CA ASP A 168 0.63 -15.67 15.32
C ASP A 168 1.35 -14.31 15.55
N SER A 169 0.75 -13.23 15.05
CA SER A 169 1.26 -11.86 15.13
C SER A 169 0.10 -10.88 15.32
N ASN A 170 0.36 -9.65 15.75
CA ASN A 170 -0.68 -8.63 15.84
C ASN A 170 -0.62 -7.67 14.64
N LEU A 171 -1.74 -6.99 14.35
CA LEU A 171 -1.89 -6.12 13.19
C LEU A 171 -0.87 -4.98 13.17
N GLU A 172 -0.61 -4.33 14.32
CA GLU A 172 0.33 -3.21 14.43
C GLU A 172 1.77 -3.64 14.11
N SER A 173 2.22 -4.78 14.64
CA SER A 173 3.55 -5.32 14.36
C SER A 173 3.74 -5.71 12.89
N LEU A 174 2.67 -6.23 12.26
CA LEU A 174 2.70 -6.50 10.82
C LEU A 174 2.71 -5.21 10.00
N GLU A 175 1.97 -4.19 10.41
CA GLU A 175 1.98 -2.87 9.77
C GLU A 175 3.38 -2.23 9.84
N GLU A 176 4.04 -2.25 11.01
CA GLU A 176 5.42 -1.77 11.15
C GLU A 176 6.40 -2.56 10.26
N SER A 177 6.25 -3.89 10.22
CA SER A 177 7.10 -4.77 9.41
C SER A 177 6.91 -4.52 7.92
N TRP A 178 5.67 -4.31 7.48
CA TRP A 178 5.32 -3.92 6.12
C TRP A 178 5.93 -2.57 5.76
N GLN A 179 5.78 -1.56 6.60
CA GLN A 179 6.34 -0.23 6.35
C GLN A 179 7.87 -0.29 6.24
N SER A 180 8.51 -1.03 7.14
CA SER A 180 9.96 -1.23 7.14
C SER A 180 10.45 -1.96 5.88
N SER A 181 9.75 -3.00 5.42
CA SER A 181 10.14 -3.77 4.23
C SER A 181 9.86 -3.01 2.93
N SER A 182 8.68 -2.41 2.82
CA SER A 182 8.19 -1.80 1.57
C SER A 182 8.80 -0.42 1.30
N PHE A 183 9.20 0.30 2.35
CA PHE A 183 9.73 1.67 2.24
C PHE A 183 11.19 1.81 2.72
N ALA A 184 11.95 0.72 2.81
CA ALA A 184 13.37 0.74 3.22
C ALA A 184 14.23 1.76 2.42
N GLY A 185 14.02 1.86 1.11
CA GLY A 185 14.73 2.84 0.28
C GLY A 185 14.37 4.29 0.60
N VAL A 186 13.12 4.53 1.01
CA VAL A 186 12.60 5.84 1.39
C VAL A 186 13.17 6.26 2.74
N THR A 187 13.13 5.37 3.74
CA THR A 187 13.68 5.63 5.08
C THR A 187 15.18 5.96 5.01
N LEU A 188 15.95 5.21 4.21
CA LEU A 188 17.37 5.53 3.95
C LEU A 188 17.56 6.91 3.30
N GLY A 189 16.70 7.25 2.32
CA GLY A 189 16.72 8.55 1.66
C GLY A 189 16.42 9.72 2.61
N ILE A 190 15.39 9.59 3.44
CA ILE A 190 15.04 10.56 4.49
C ILE A 190 16.19 10.70 5.48
N ALA A 191 16.71 9.58 6.01
CA ALA A 191 17.81 9.59 6.97
C ALA A 191 19.05 10.31 6.40
N PHE A 192 19.42 10.01 5.15
CA PHE A 192 20.54 10.68 4.49
C PHE A 192 20.32 12.18 4.34
N ARG A 193 19.11 12.60 3.92
CA ARG A 193 18.75 14.02 3.75
C ARG A 193 18.79 14.78 5.07
N GLU A 194 18.25 14.20 6.15
CA GLU A 194 18.23 14.82 7.48
C GLU A 194 19.63 14.86 8.11
N MET A 195 20.49 13.88 7.84
CA MET A 195 21.87 13.86 8.32
C MET A 195 22.81 14.78 7.53
N LEU A 196 22.51 15.09 6.26
CA LEU A 196 23.40 15.84 5.37
C LEU A 196 23.85 17.21 5.94
N PRO A 197 22.96 18.07 6.49
CA PRO A 197 23.38 19.34 7.09
C PRO A 197 24.33 19.15 8.27
N TRP A 198 24.09 18.13 9.09
CA TRP A 198 24.93 17.82 10.27
C TRP A 198 26.29 17.26 9.86
N LEU A 199 26.34 16.41 8.84
CA LEU A 199 27.59 15.91 8.26
C LEU A 199 28.41 17.06 7.65
N LEU A 200 27.77 18.00 6.95
CA LEU A 200 28.45 19.19 6.43
C LEU A 200 28.98 20.07 7.57
N LEU A 201 28.19 20.29 8.61
CA LEU A 201 28.63 21.04 9.79
C LEU A 201 29.81 20.36 10.50
N LEU A 202 29.78 19.04 10.65
CA LEU A 202 30.89 18.26 11.19
C LEU A 202 32.16 18.46 10.36
N VAL A 203 32.06 18.40 9.03
CA VAL A 203 33.20 18.63 8.12
C VAL A 203 33.75 20.04 8.30
N VAL A 204 32.90 21.07 8.38
CA VAL A 204 33.34 22.46 8.63
C VAL A 204 34.06 22.59 9.98
N VAL A 205 33.48 22.02 11.04
CA VAL A 205 34.05 22.05 12.40
C VAL A 205 35.40 21.34 12.46
N LEU A 206 35.60 20.26 11.71
CA LEU A 206 36.88 19.52 11.67
C LEU A 206 37.89 20.17 10.72
N ALA A 207 37.46 20.73 9.59
CA ALA A 207 38.33 21.33 8.59
C ALA A 207 38.98 22.62 9.10
N VAL A 208 38.26 23.47 9.85
CA VAL A 208 38.78 24.74 10.36
C VAL A 208 40.03 24.56 11.26
N PRO A 209 40.04 23.69 12.29
CA PRO A 209 41.24 23.41 13.09
C PRO A 209 42.38 22.81 12.26
N LEU A 210 42.08 21.88 11.34
CA LEU A 210 43.09 21.25 10.49
C LEU A 210 43.79 22.26 9.57
N VAL A 211 43.03 23.18 8.97
CA VAL A 211 43.57 24.28 8.16
C VAL A 211 44.39 25.23 9.03
N MET A 212 43.92 25.59 10.23
CA MET A 212 44.70 26.43 11.16
C MET A 212 46.03 25.77 11.54
N VAL A 213 46.03 24.48 11.89
CA VAL A 213 47.26 23.72 12.20
C VAL A 213 48.20 23.71 10.99
N ALA A 214 47.69 23.44 9.78
CA ALA A 214 48.49 23.44 8.57
C ALA A 214 49.12 24.82 8.28
N VAL A 215 48.38 25.91 8.48
CA VAL A 215 48.89 27.28 8.32
C VAL A 215 49.99 27.59 9.36
N VAL A 216 49.81 27.17 10.62
CA VAL A 216 50.81 27.38 11.68
C VAL A 216 52.09 26.58 11.38
N ILE A 217 51.98 25.33 10.94
CA ILE A 217 53.14 24.49 10.56
C ILE A 217 53.89 25.12 9.38
N LYS A 218 53.17 25.59 8.35
CA LYS A 218 53.78 26.19 7.15
C LYS A 218 54.47 27.53 7.42
N LYS A 219 54.10 28.24 8.49
CA LYS A 219 54.71 29.51 8.92
C LYS A 219 55.93 29.36 9.83
N ARG A 220 56.31 28.14 10.25
CA ARG A 220 57.57 27.94 10.99
C ARG A 220 58.75 28.06 10.02
N PRO A 221 59.63 29.07 10.12
CA PRO A 221 60.84 29.11 9.33
C PRO A 221 61.74 27.93 9.74
N VAL A 222 62.28 27.22 8.75
CA VAL A 222 63.37 26.27 8.97
C VAL A 222 64.51 27.09 9.58
N LYS A 223 64.87 26.80 10.84
CA LYS A 223 66.11 27.31 11.40
C LYS A 223 67.23 26.56 10.70
N ASP A 224 67.95 27.24 9.82
CA ASP A 224 69.25 26.76 9.36
C ASP A 224 70.18 26.74 10.59
N GLU A 225 70.45 25.54 11.10
CA GLU A 225 71.54 25.30 12.04
C GLU A 225 72.86 25.38 11.27
N TYR A 226 73.43 26.59 11.23
CA TYR A 226 74.87 26.77 11.15
C TYR A 226 75.35 27.21 12.53
N GLU A 227 75.92 26.25 13.28
CA GLU A 227 77.18 26.33 14.05
C GLU A 227 77.40 25.06 14.89
#